data_AF-A0A7S2MP34-F1
#
_entry.id   AF-A0A7S2MP34-F1
#
_cell.length_a   1.000
_cell.length_b   1.000
_cell.length_c   1.000
_cell.angle_alpha   90.00
_cell.angle_beta   90.00
_cell.angle_gamma   90.00
#
_symmetry.space_group_name_H-M   'P 1'
#
loop_
_entity.id
_entity.type
_entity.pdbx_description
1 polymer ?
#
loop_
_entity_poly.entity_id
_entity_poly.type
_entity_poly.pdbx_seq_one_letter_code
_entity_poly.pdbx_strand_id
1 'polypeptide(L)'
;HLEDEINAVDLPEKPDVTGGVSRTGDWLLSLFDRLQVKCDTVHLLVEQLQKTVALLMEDRTSSSDNNNNRRAFSSPRLDQVVRFLKCVFRGKVEGAVRAMAKKYRVHISYRQSQNSSGHEKQKQRIGGSGGPTDKKIKGRQQLNTLNWSKGAKSTRDRVLCYWCFYPGIAMEEMKALGVRSVLLASGTLAPLDSFATELHLPFQVRLENPHVIDASKQVLVQVVSRGVTNGVLCSNFANRESEAYKFELGSTLANFARVVRGGMLVFFPSYPALDSAVASWKQSKIWGRLTCLKPAFVEPRGGSALRPIMDDFEGTIRQD
;
A
#
# COMPACT_ATOMS: atom_id res chain seq x y z
N HIS A 1 -28.24 -7.54 -9.08
CA HIS A 1 -27.94 -8.96 -8.79
C HIS A 1 -26.59 -9.17 -8.08
N LEU A 2 -25.43 -8.94 -8.70
CA LEU A 2 -24.14 -9.11 -8.00
C LEU A 2 -24.00 -8.22 -6.75
N GLU A 3 -24.44 -6.96 -6.87
CA GLU A 3 -24.45 -6.02 -5.77
C GLU A 3 -25.37 -6.48 -4.62
N ASP A 4 -26.54 -7.01 -4.92
CA ASP A 4 -27.51 -7.49 -3.93
C ASP A 4 -26.93 -8.65 -3.12
N GLU A 5 -26.26 -9.59 -3.79
CA GLU A 5 -25.58 -10.71 -3.14
C GLU A 5 -24.39 -10.26 -2.27
N ILE A 6 -23.62 -9.27 -2.70
CA ILE A 6 -22.55 -8.68 -1.87
C ILE A 6 -23.14 -7.92 -0.68
N ASN A 7 -24.30 -7.27 -0.87
CA ASN A 7 -25.02 -6.56 0.18
C ASN A 7 -25.71 -7.51 1.18
N ALA A 8 -26.03 -8.74 0.77
CA ALA A 8 -26.57 -9.78 1.64
C ALA A 8 -25.53 -10.40 2.59
N VAL A 9 -24.23 -10.16 2.38
CA VAL A 9 -23.19 -10.64 3.29
C VAL A 9 -23.27 -9.85 4.60
N ASP A 10 -23.47 -10.54 5.73
CA ASP A 10 -23.44 -9.91 7.04
C ASP A 10 -22.04 -9.39 7.36
N LEU A 11 -21.94 -8.09 7.68
CA LEU A 11 -20.70 -7.44 8.09
C LEU A 11 -20.80 -7.04 9.57
N PRO A 12 -19.72 -7.17 10.35
CA PRO A 12 -19.74 -6.77 11.76
C PRO A 12 -20.04 -5.27 11.91
N GLU A 13 -20.92 -4.92 12.85
CA GLU A 13 -21.34 -3.54 13.09
C GLU A 13 -20.26 -2.67 13.76
N LYS A 14 -19.37 -3.30 14.54
CA LYS A 14 -18.25 -2.63 15.22
C LYS A 14 -17.01 -2.61 14.32
N PRO A 15 -16.46 -1.43 14.01
CA PRO A 15 -15.24 -1.30 13.23
C PRO A 15 -14.03 -1.55 14.14
N ASP A 16 -13.87 -2.78 14.64
CA ASP A 16 -12.57 -3.19 15.17
C ASP A 16 -11.67 -3.64 14.02
N VAL A 17 -10.39 -3.31 14.12
CA VAL A 17 -9.24 -3.24 13.18
C VAL A 17 -9.37 -3.84 11.75
N THR A 18 -10.17 -4.87 11.50
CA THR A 18 -10.38 -5.48 10.16
C THR A 18 -11.77 -5.30 9.55
N GLY A 19 -12.75 -4.72 10.26
CA GLY A 19 -14.00 -4.12 9.74
C GLY A 19 -14.76 -4.84 8.61
N GLY A 20 -14.65 -6.16 8.49
CA GLY A 20 -15.07 -6.90 7.30
C GLY A 20 -14.97 -8.41 7.46
N VAL A 21 -15.47 -9.13 6.46
CA VAL A 21 -15.54 -10.60 6.43
C VAL A 21 -14.65 -11.15 5.33
N SER A 22 -13.83 -12.15 5.68
CA SER A 22 -12.97 -12.87 4.74
C SER A 22 -13.57 -14.24 4.40
N ARG A 23 -13.49 -14.61 3.13
CA ARG A 23 -13.91 -15.90 2.55
C ARG A 23 -12.77 -16.45 1.67
N THR A 24 -12.83 -17.74 1.36
CA THR A 24 -11.95 -18.36 0.36
C THR A 24 -12.29 -17.86 -1.05
N GLY A 25 -11.33 -17.89 -1.99
CA GLY A 25 -11.57 -17.37 -3.33
C GLY A 25 -12.64 -18.12 -4.13
N ASP A 26 -12.87 -19.41 -3.86
CA ASP A 26 -13.91 -20.23 -4.50
C ASP A 26 -15.34 -19.84 -4.08
N TRP A 27 -15.50 -19.11 -2.96
CA TRP A 27 -16.78 -18.48 -2.61
C TRP A 27 -17.25 -17.53 -3.72
N LEU A 28 -16.33 -16.79 -4.34
CA LEU A 28 -16.64 -15.86 -5.42
C LEU A 28 -17.10 -16.59 -6.69
N LEU A 29 -16.54 -17.77 -6.98
CA LEU A 29 -17.02 -18.61 -8.08
C LEU A 29 -18.45 -19.08 -7.82
N SER A 30 -18.73 -19.54 -6.60
CA SER A 30 -20.07 -19.96 -6.20
C SER A 30 -21.10 -18.81 -6.26
N LEU A 31 -20.65 -17.57 -6.03
CA LEU A 31 -21.45 -16.37 -6.23
C LEU A 31 -21.74 -16.13 -7.72
N PHE A 32 -20.73 -16.24 -8.58
CA PHE A 32 -20.92 -16.11 -10.03
C PHE A 32 -21.80 -17.21 -10.62
N ASP A 33 -21.73 -18.44 -10.09
CA ASP A 33 -22.62 -19.54 -10.50
C ASP A 33 -24.09 -19.21 -10.26
N ARG A 34 -24.43 -18.59 -9.10
CA ARG A 34 -25.80 -18.11 -8.82
C ARG A 34 -26.26 -17.04 -9.80
N LEU A 35 -25.32 -16.26 -10.34
CA LEU A 35 -25.54 -15.23 -11.34
C LEU A 35 -25.49 -15.75 -12.78
N GLN A 36 -25.38 -17.08 -12.98
CA GLN A 36 -25.24 -17.72 -14.30
C GLN A 36 -23.98 -17.30 -15.08
N VAL A 37 -22.96 -16.79 -14.39
CA VAL A 37 -21.64 -16.48 -14.97
C VAL A 37 -20.72 -17.68 -14.73
N LYS A 38 -20.57 -18.52 -15.75
CA LYS A 38 -19.79 -19.76 -15.70
C LYS A 38 -18.49 -19.62 -16.50
N CYS A 39 -17.56 -20.55 -16.32
CA CYS A 39 -16.31 -20.57 -17.08
C CYS A 39 -16.54 -20.59 -18.60
N ASP A 40 -17.57 -21.29 -19.06
CA ASP A 40 -17.89 -21.40 -20.48
C ASP A 40 -18.60 -20.16 -21.03
N THR A 41 -19.24 -19.34 -20.19
CA THR A 41 -20.04 -18.18 -20.65
C THR A 41 -19.38 -16.84 -20.37
N VAL A 42 -18.42 -16.78 -19.44
CA VAL A 42 -17.77 -15.53 -19.02
C VAL A 42 -17.05 -14.82 -20.15
N HIS A 43 -16.51 -15.56 -21.13
CA HIS A 43 -15.82 -14.97 -22.28
C HIS A 43 -16.77 -14.09 -23.11
N LEU A 44 -18.03 -14.50 -23.30
CA LEU A 44 -19.05 -13.72 -23.98
C LEU A 44 -19.34 -12.43 -23.22
N LEU A 45 -19.50 -12.50 -21.90
CA LEU A 45 -19.72 -11.34 -21.05
C LEU A 45 -18.53 -10.36 -21.14
N VAL A 46 -17.31 -10.87 -21.01
CA VAL A 46 -16.08 -10.07 -21.11
C VAL A 46 -15.97 -9.38 -22.46
N GLU A 47 -16.25 -10.08 -23.57
CA GLU A 47 -16.20 -9.52 -24.91
C GLU A 47 -17.22 -8.38 -25.09
N GLN A 48 -18.47 -8.59 -24.64
CA GLN A 48 -19.51 -7.55 -24.71
C GLN A 48 -19.18 -6.34 -23.85
N LEU A 49 -18.63 -6.56 -22.65
CA LEU A 49 -18.17 -5.47 -21.79
C LEU A 49 -17.01 -4.70 -22.43
N GLN A 50 -16.07 -5.38 -23.10
CA GLN A 50 -14.97 -4.73 -23.81
C GLN A 50 -15.45 -3.91 -25.01
N LYS A 51 -16.38 -4.43 -25.82
CA LYS A 51 -17.02 -3.66 -26.90
C LYS A 51 -17.73 -2.42 -26.36
N THR A 52 -18.46 -2.57 -25.26
CA THR A 52 -19.12 -1.44 -24.58
C THR A 52 -18.10 -0.41 -24.09
N VAL A 53 -16.98 -0.85 -23.50
CA VAL A 53 -15.88 0.06 -23.10
C VAL A 53 -15.33 0.81 -24.32
N ALA A 54 -15.09 0.13 -25.44
CA ALA A 54 -14.56 0.74 -26.66
C ALA A 54 -15.51 1.80 -27.23
N LEU A 55 -16.80 1.48 -27.41
CA LEU A 55 -17.82 2.42 -27.88
C LEU A 55 -17.92 3.66 -26.99
N LEU A 56 -17.92 3.48 -25.66
CA LEU A 56 -17.94 4.59 -24.70
C LEU A 56 -16.67 5.46 -24.72
N MET A 57 -15.57 4.96 -25.27
CA MET A 57 -14.35 5.75 -25.50
C MET A 57 -14.37 6.44 -26.87
N GLU A 58 -14.90 5.80 -27.91
CA GLU A 58 -15.02 6.36 -29.27
C GLU A 58 -15.98 7.56 -29.31
N ASP A 59 -17.11 7.51 -28.60
CA ASP A 59 -18.06 8.63 -28.44
C ASP A 59 -17.43 9.87 -27.79
N ARG A 60 -16.31 9.70 -27.06
CA ARG A 60 -15.56 10.83 -26.47
C ARG A 60 -14.61 11.48 -27.47
N THR A 61 -14.06 10.70 -28.40
CA THR A 61 -13.10 11.19 -29.39
C THR A 61 -13.77 11.89 -30.57
N SER A 62 -15.04 11.57 -30.84
CA SER A 62 -15.84 12.19 -31.91
C SER A 62 -16.61 13.45 -31.48
N SER A 63 -16.79 13.69 -30.17
CA SER A 63 -17.45 14.90 -29.64
C SER A 63 -16.42 15.96 -29.22
N SER A 64 -15.88 16.69 -30.20
CA SER A 64 -15.26 17.99 -29.97
C SER A 64 -16.35 19.02 -29.72
N ASP A 65 -16.87 19.10 -28.48
CA ASP A 65 -17.73 20.21 -28.11
C ASP A 65 -17.56 20.68 -26.67
N ASN A 66 -17.51 22.00 -26.60
CA ASN A 66 -16.96 22.86 -25.56
C ASN A 66 -17.97 22.99 -24.40
N ASN A 67 -17.96 22.08 -23.40
CA ASN A 67 -18.73 22.34 -22.18
C ASN A 67 -18.18 21.65 -20.91
N ASN A 68 -17.80 22.48 -19.93
CA ASN A 68 -16.98 22.15 -18.76
C ASN A 68 -17.73 21.45 -17.61
N ASN A 69 -18.89 20.83 -17.84
CA ASN A 69 -19.73 20.29 -16.75
C ASN A 69 -20.38 18.91 -16.98
N ARG A 70 -19.82 18.08 -17.87
CA ARG A 70 -20.26 16.68 -17.99
C ARG A 70 -19.64 15.84 -16.88
N ARG A 71 -20.45 15.45 -15.88
CA ARG A 71 -20.10 14.45 -14.86
C ARG A 71 -19.49 13.21 -15.53
N ALA A 72 -18.22 12.94 -15.26
CA ALA A 72 -17.45 11.83 -15.82
C ALA A 72 -18.14 10.47 -15.55
N PHE A 73 -18.93 9.98 -16.51
CA PHE A 73 -19.39 8.59 -16.50
C PHE A 73 -18.18 7.71 -16.87
N SER A 74 -17.64 7.01 -15.89
CA SER A 74 -16.26 6.52 -15.89
C SER A 74 -16.11 5.18 -16.64
N SER A 75 -15.63 5.23 -17.88
CA SER A 75 -15.05 4.08 -18.59
C SER A 75 -13.98 3.30 -17.79
N PRO A 76 -13.24 3.88 -16.82
CA PRO A 76 -12.37 3.10 -15.92
C PRO A 76 -13.07 2.04 -15.07
N ARG A 77 -14.36 2.20 -14.74
CA ARG A 77 -15.07 1.26 -13.86
C ARG A 77 -15.45 -0.03 -14.57
N LEU A 78 -15.91 0.07 -15.81
CA LEU A 78 -16.28 -1.11 -16.60
C LEU A 78 -15.03 -1.91 -17.01
N ASP A 79 -13.96 -1.20 -17.34
CA ASP A 79 -12.64 -1.79 -17.57
C ASP A 79 -12.06 -2.49 -16.31
N GLN A 80 -12.32 -1.95 -15.10
CA GLN A 80 -12.02 -2.66 -13.85
C GLN A 80 -12.82 -3.96 -13.70
N VAL A 81 -14.11 -3.97 -14.06
CA VAL A 81 -14.94 -5.19 -14.06
C VAL A 81 -14.36 -6.23 -15.02
N VAL A 82 -13.97 -5.82 -16.23
CA VAL A 82 -13.34 -6.70 -17.22
C VAL A 82 -12.05 -7.32 -16.67
N ARG A 83 -11.14 -6.51 -16.10
CA ARG A 83 -9.91 -7.05 -15.49
C ARG A 83 -10.19 -7.99 -14.34
N PHE A 84 -11.18 -7.67 -13.53
CA PHE A 84 -11.60 -8.51 -12.41
C PHE A 84 -12.13 -9.88 -12.87
N LEU A 85 -13.04 -9.90 -13.84
CA LEU A 85 -13.55 -11.14 -14.42
C LEU A 85 -12.42 -11.98 -15.04
N LYS A 86 -11.51 -11.35 -15.79
CA LYS A 86 -10.33 -12.04 -16.34
C LYS A 86 -9.41 -12.60 -15.24
N CYS A 87 -9.31 -11.93 -14.10
CA CYS A 87 -8.52 -12.40 -12.96
C CYS A 87 -9.18 -13.58 -12.24
N VAL A 88 -10.50 -13.55 -12.06
CA VAL A 88 -11.26 -14.63 -11.42
C VAL A 88 -11.31 -15.88 -12.31
N PHE A 89 -11.55 -15.70 -13.61
CA PHE A 89 -11.70 -16.76 -14.60
C PHE A 89 -10.44 -16.95 -15.46
N ARG A 90 -9.27 -17.03 -14.81
CA ARG A 90 -7.96 -17.08 -15.48
C ARG A 90 -7.66 -18.39 -16.22
N GLY A 91 -8.43 -19.45 -15.95
CA GLY A 91 -8.26 -20.79 -16.54
C GLY A 91 -9.26 -21.11 -17.64
N LYS A 92 -8.94 -22.09 -18.49
CA LYS A 92 -9.80 -22.55 -19.60
C LYS A 92 -10.84 -23.59 -19.19
N VAL A 93 -10.62 -24.29 -18.08
CA VAL A 93 -11.47 -25.38 -17.59
C VAL A 93 -11.85 -25.08 -16.15
N GLU A 94 -13.09 -25.39 -15.77
CA GLU A 94 -13.64 -25.08 -14.44
C GLU A 94 -12.77 -25.61 -13.30
N GLY A 95 -12.25 -26.84 -13.41
CA GLY A 95 -11.35 -27.42 -12.41
C GLY A 95 -10.09 -26.57 -12.17
N ALA A 96 -9.49 -26.04 -13.24
CA ALA A 96 -8.31 -25.17 -13.15
C ALA A 96 -8.67 -23.81 -12.53
N VAL A 97 -9.82 -23.24 -12.90
CA VAL A 97 -10.33 -21.98 -12.33
C VAL A 97 -10.57 -22.12 -10.83
N ARG A 98 -11.22 -23.21 -10.41
CA ARG A 98 -11.48 -23.49 -8.98
C ARG A 98 -10.20 -23.77 -8.20
N ALA A 99 -9.24 -24.49 -8.78
CA ALA A 99 -7.93 -24.70 -8.17
C ALA A 99 -7.17 -23.38 -7.98
N MET A 100 -7.21 -22.49 -8.97
CA MET A 100 -6.62 -21.15 -8.87
C MET A 100 -7.31 -20.32 -7.81
N ALA A 101 -8.64 -20.32 -7.74
CA ALA A 101 -9.41 -19.54 -6.75
C ALA A 101 -9.05 -19.88 -5.29
N LYS A 102 -8.63 -21.12 -4.99
CA LYS A 102 -8.14 -21.51 -3.65
C LYS A 102 -6.89 -20.73 -3.20
N LYS A 103 -6.08 -20.24 -4.16
CA LYS A 103 -4.90 -19.40 -3.93
C LYS A 103 -5.24 -17.95 -3.58
N TYR A 104 -6.52 -17.57 -3.65
CA TYR A 104 -7.01 -16.23 -3.37
C TYR A 104 -7.88 -16.18 -2.10
N ARG A 105 -8.07 -14.97 -1.58
CA ARG A 105 -9.07 -14.65 -0.55
C ARG A 105 -9.96 -13.53 -1.04
N VAL A 106 -11.23 -13.61 -0.64
CA VAL A 106 -12.22 -12.57 -0.87
C VAL A 106 -12.45 -11.88 0.46
N HIS A 107 -12.22 -10.57 0.52
CA HIS A 107 -12.49 -9.76 1.70
C HIS A 107 -13.55 -8.71 1.36
N ILE A 108 -14.61 -8.65 2.15
CA ILE A 108 -15.70 -7.68 1.99
C ILE A 108 -15.71 -6.81 3.24
N SER A 109 -15.58 -5.50 3.06
CA SER A 109 -15.60 -4.54 4.16
C SER A 109 -16.42 -3.32 3.79
N TYR A 110 -16.77 -2.52 4.79
CA TYR A 110 -17.20 -1.15 4.49
C TYR A 110 -16.01 -0.34 3.99
N ARG A 111 -16.28 0.57 3.07
CA ARG A 111 -15.32 1.59 2.63
C ARG A 111 -14.98 2.43 3.85
N GLN A 112 -13.75 2.26 4.33
CA GLN A 112 -13.20 3.22 5.29
C GLN A 112 -13.09 4.55 4.55
N SER A 113 -13.79 5.57 5.05
CA SER A 113 -13.59 6.93 4.56
C SER A 113 -12.11 7.24 4.72
N GLN A 114 -11.43 7.64 3.64
CA GLN A 114 -10.08 8.20 3.73
C GLN A 114 -10.13 9.56 4.44
N ASN A 115 -10.50 9.56 5.72
CA ASN A 115 -10.12 10.59 6.65
C ASN A 115 -8.89 10.08 7.39
N SER A 116 -7.74 10.50 6.86
CA SER A 116 -6.58 10.81 7.67
C SER A 116 -6.98 11.46 9.02
N SER A 117 -6.31 11.00 10.07
CA SER A 117 -6.31 11.46 11.47
C SER A 117 -7.60 11.28 12.26
N GLY A 118 -7.58 10.28 13.17
CA GLY A 118 -8.25 10.39 14.46
C GLY A 118 -7.70 11.59 15.22
N HIS A 119 -8.36 12.74 15.05
CA HIS A 119 -8.39 13.81 16.02
C HIS A 119 -9.85 14.12 16.26
N GLU A 120 -10.35 13.79 17.45
CA GLU A 120 -11.52 14.45 18.01
C GLU A 120 -11.27 15.96 17.95
N LYS A 121 -11.94 16.64 17.01
CA LYS A 121 -11.95 18.09 16.95
C LYS A 121 -12.89 18.60 18.05
N GLN A 122 -12.34 18.87 19.22
CA GLN A 122 -12.96 19.79 20.16
C GLN A 122 -12.92 21.19 19.53
N LYS A 123 -14.10 21.71 19.15
CA LYS A 123 -14.28 23.06 18.62
C LYS A 123 -13.93 24.07 19.72
N GLN A 124 -12.81 24.77 19.58
CA GLN A 124 -12.67 26.12 20.13
C GLN A 124 -12.63 27.13 18.98
N ARG A 125 -13.56 28.08 19.04
CA ARG A 125 -13.67 29.24 18.15
C ARG A 125 -12.59 30.24 18.52
N ILE A 126 -11.70 30.57 17.59
CA ILE A 126 -11.07 31.89 17.54
C ILE A 126 -11.07 32.33 16.06
N GLY A 127 -11.62 33.52 15.82
CA GLY A 127 -11.75 34.11 14.49
C GLY A 127 -10.43 34.65 13.96
N GLY A 128 -10.35 34.81 12.65
CA GLY A 128 -9.20 35.44 11.99
C GLY A 128 -9.16 35.13 10.50
N SER A 129 -9.40 36.16 9.71
CA SER A 129 -9.48 36.24 8.26
C SER A 129 -8.15 36.03 7.51
N GLY A 130 -8.21 35.47 6.29
CA GLY A 130 -7.28 35.82 5.20
C GLY A 130 -6.69 34.68 4.34
N GLY A 131 -7.00 34.69 3.04
CA GLY A 131 -6.06 34.29 1.95
C GLY A 131 -6.07 32.84 1.44
N PRO A 132 -5.79 32.59 0.14
CA PRO A 132 -6.39 31.47 -0.62
C PRO A 132 -5.60 30.16 -0.60
N THR A 133 -6.36 29.06 -0.76
CA THR A 133 -5.96 27.67 -0.52
C THR A 133 -5.22 27.00 -1.68
N ASP A 134 -4.13 26.32 -1.32
CA ASP A 134 -3.39 25.34 -2.11
C ASP A 134 -4.27 24.24 -2.73
N LYS A 135 -4.05 24.01 -4.03
CA LYS A 135 -4.65 22.91 -4.79
C LYS A 135 -3.99 21.58 -4.38
N LYS A 136 -4.71 20.78 -3.59
CA LYS A 136 -4.35 19.39 -3.27
C LYS A 136 -4.40 18.51 -4.54
N ILE A 137 -3.24 18.11 -5.02
CA ILE A 137 -3.09 17.05 -6.03
C ILE A 137 -3.04 15.70 -5.30
N LYS A 138 -4.04 14.84 -5.53
CA LYS A 138 -4.07 13.47 -5.01
C LYS A 138 -3.42 12.51 -6.00
N GLY A 139 -2.23 12.00 -5.66
CA GLY A 139 -1.62 10.86 -6.35
C GLY A 139 -2.44 9.59 -6.09
N ARG A 140 -2.81 8.89 -7.17
CA ARG A 140 -3.65 7.68 -7.13
C ARG A 140 -2.78 6.45 -7.41
N GLN A 141 -2.45 5.69 -6.37
CA GLN A 141 -1.96 4.31 -6.56
C GLN A 141 -3.14 3.42 -6.99
N GLN A 142 -2.98 2.70 -8.09
CA GLN A 142 -3.99 1.81 -8.68
C GLN A 142 -4.07 0.50 -7.88
N LEU A 143 -5.09 0.37 -7.04
CA LEU A 143 -5.59 -0.91 -6.54
C LEU A 143 -6.75 -1.37 -7.42
N ASN A 144 -6.82 -2.66 -7.73
CA ASN A 144 -7.94 -3.29 -8.44
C ASN A 144 -9.19 -3.31 -7.54
N THR A 145 -9.93 -2.20 -7.49
CA THR A 145 -11.13 -2.02 -6.67
C THR A 145 -12.33 -1.78 -7.57
N LEU A 146 -13.33 -2.66 -7.58
CA LEU A 146 -14.61 -2.39 -8.25
C LEU A 146 -15.38 -1.32 -7.46
N ASN A 147 -15.86 -0.28 -8.16
CA ASN A 147 -16.60 0.82 -7.56
C ASN A 147 -17.99 0.93 -8.18
N TRP A 148 -19.02 0.95 -7.34
CA TRP A 148 -20.39 1.19 -7.76
C TRP A 148 -21.02 2.28 -6.90
N SER A 149 -21.59 3.31 -7.52
CA SER A 149 -22.53 4.22 -6.83
C SER A 149 -23.24 5.14 -7.82
N LYS A 150 -24.58 5.10 -7.78
CA LYS A 150 -25.50 6.23 -8.03
C LYS A 150 -26.78 6.03 -7.22
N GLY A 151 -27.12 7.02 -6.39
CA GLY A 151 -28.50 7.34 -5.99
C GLY A 151 -29.07 6.70 -4.71
N ALA A 152 -29.22 7.56 -3.68
CA ALA A 152 -30.15 7.50 -2.55
C ALA A 152 -29.92 6.54 -1.35
N LYS A 153 -29.89 7.18 -0.16
CA LYS A 153 -30.05 6.70 1.24
C LYS A 153 -29.07 5.65 1.78
N SER A 154 -28.03 6.16 2.46
CA SER A 154 -27.41 5.57 3.66
C SER A 154 -27.03 4.07 3.63
N THR A 155 -26.56 3.52 2.51
CA THR A 155 -25.79 2.28 2.54
C THR A 155 -24.32 2.66 2.67
N ARG A 156 -23.66 2.21 3.75
CA ARG A 156 -22.20 2.32 3.86
C ARG A 156 -21.61 1.61 2.62
N ASP A 157 -20.95 2.36 1.73
CA ASP A 157 -20.35 1.81 0.51
C ASP A 157 -19.52 0.56 0.87
N ARG A 158 -19.81 -0.58 0.24
CA ARG A 158 -19.04 -1.82 0.45
C ARG A 158 -17.88 -1.90 -0.55
N VAL A 159 -16.80 -2.54 -0.13
CA VAL A 159 -15.64 -2.84 -0.96
C VAL A 159 -15.42 -4.34 -0.96
N LEU A 160 -15.36 -4.93 -2.16
CA LEU A 160 -14.94 -6.31 -2.35
C LEU A 160 -13.51 -6.34 -2.87
N CYS A 161 -12.67 -7.08 -2.17
CA CYS A 161 -11.26 -7.27 -2.45
C CYS A 161 -11.01 -8.74 -2.80
N TYR A 162 -10.35 -9.00 -3.93
CA TYR A 162 -9.91 -10.34 -4.32
C TYR A 162 -8.38 -10.37 -4.32
N TRP A 163 -7.81 -10.92 -3.25
CA TRP A 163 -6.38 -10.86 -2.95
C TRP A 163 -5.71 -12.18 -3.26
N CYS A 164 -4.62 -12.13 -4.02
CA CYS A 164 -3.77 -13.28 -4.28
C CYS A 164 -2.82 -13.50 -3.08
N PHE A 165 -2.80 -14.71 -2.54
CA PHE A 165 -1.88 -15.11 -1.46
C PHE A 165 -0.83 -16.11 -1.94
N TYR A 166 -0.68 -16.26 -3.26
CA TYR A 166 0.28 -17.16 -3.88
C TYR A 166 1.10 -16.37 -4.91
N PRO A 167 2.27 -15.83 -4.53
CA PRO A 167 3.07 -15.01 -5.43
C PRO A 167 3.60 -15.80 -6.65
N GLY A 168 3.76 -17.13 -6.51
CA GLY A 168 4.20 -18.00 -7.59
C GLY A 168 3.29 -18.06 -8.83
N ILE A 169 2.05 -17.54 -8.80
CA ILE A 169 1.16 -17.61 -9.99
C ILE A 169 1.80 -16.89 -11.19
N ALA A 170 2.39 -15.71 -10.97
CA ALA A 170 3.02 -14.95 -12.04
C ALA A 170 4.21 -15.70 -12.66
N MET A 171 4.98 -16.39 -11.82
CA MET A 171 6.15 -17.14 -12.24
C MET A 171 5.78 -18.43 -12.98
N GLU A 172 4.77 -19.15 -12.49
CA GLU A 172 4.18 -20.33 -13.15
C GLU A 172 3.66 -19.97 -14.56
N GLU A 173 3.05 -18.80 -14.70
CA GLU A 173 2.58 -18.32 -16.00
C GLU A 173 3.68 -17.94 -16.96
N MET A 174 4.71 -17.23 -16.49
CA MET A 174 5.87 -16.94 -17.34
C MET A 174 6.49 -18.23 -17.87
N LYS A 175 6.58 -19.26 -17.02
CA LYS A 175 7.01 -20.60 -17.44
C LYS A 175 6.07 -21.20 -18.50
N ALA A 176 4.75 -21.10 -18.31
CA ALA A 176 3.76 -21.61 -19.27
C ALA A 176 3.77 -20.87 -20.62
N LEU A 177 4.15 -19.59 -20.62
CA LEU A 177 4.35 -18.79 -21.84
C LEU A 177 5.64 -19.15 -22.60
N GLY A 178 6.45 -20.09 -22.09
CA GLY A 178 7.66 -20.54 -22.75
C GLY A 178 8.87 -19.62 -22.55
N VAL A 179 8.88 -18.80 -21.48
CA VAL A 179 10.07 -18.02 -21.12
C VAL A 179 11.24 -18.98 -20.86
N ARG A 180 12.29 -18.85 -21.67
CA ARG A 180 13.44 -19.78 -21.65
C ARG A 180 14.35 -19.61 -20.43
N SER A 181 14.55 -18.37 -19.98
CA SER A 181 15.47 -18.05 -18.88
C SER A 181 15.00 -16.83 -18.11
N VAL A 182 15.00 -16.94 -16.78
CA VAL A 182 14.76 -15.82 -15.86
C VAL A 182 15.99 -15.66 -15.00
N LEU A 183 16.67 -14.51 -15.11
CA LEU A 183 17.76 -14.15 -14.23
C LEU A 183 17.24 -13.18 -13.18
N LEU A 184 17.39 -13.53 -11.91
CA LEU A 184 17.12 -12.63 -10.81
C LEU A 184 18.43 -12.25 -10.13
N ALA A 185 18.70 -10.95 -10.05
CA ALA A 185 19.87 -10.41 -9.39
C ALA A 185 19.42 -9.30 -8.42
N SER A 186 19.88 -9.35 -7.17
CA SER A 186 19.75 -8.26 -6.21
C SER A 186 20.83 -8.42 -5.13
N GLY A 187 21.26 -7.29 -4.57
CA GLY A 187 22.27 -7.25 -3.51
C GLY A 187 21.75 -7.63 -2.12
N THR A 188 20.45 -7.84 -1.96
CA THR A 188 19.80 -8.09 -0.65
C THR A 188 18.90 -9.33 -0.64
N LEU A 189 18.97 -10.18 -1.67
CA LEU A 189 18.20 -11.43 -1.72
C LEU A 189 18.85 -12.49 -0.83
N ALA A 190 18.47 -12.51 0.43
CA ALA A 190 18.79 -13.59 1.35
C ALA A 190 17.66 -13.77 2.37
N PRO A 191 17.33 -15.01 2.80
CA PRO A 191 17.89 -16.28 2.32
C PRO A 191 17.25 -16.78 1.00
N LEU A 192 18.05 -17.30 0.07
CA LEU A 192 17.57 -17.72 -1.26
C LEU A 192 16.56 -18.88 -1.24
N ASP A 193 16.61 -19.75 -0.24
CA ASP A 193 15.66 -20.87 -0.11
C ASP A 193 14.22 -20.40 0.14
N SER A 194 14.05 -19.44 1.06
CA SER A 194 12.75 -18.85 1.36
C SER A 194 12.19 -18.16 0.12
N PHE A 195 13.05 -17.41 -0.57
CA PHE A 195 12.68 -16.67 -1.77
C PHE A 195 12.28 -17.60 -2.93
N ALA A 196 13.04 -18.68 -3.16
CA ALA A 196 12.72 -19.70 -4.16
C ALA A 196 11.39 -20.40 -3.88
N THR A 197 11.14 -20.71 -2.60
CA THR A 197 9.91 -21.35 -2.16
C THR A 197 8.71 -20.45 -2.39
N GLU A 198 8.81 -19.17 -2.03
CA GLU A 198 7.74 -18.19 -2.20
C GLU A 198 7.37 -17.99 -3.67
N LEU A 199 8.36 -17.92 -4.57
CA LEU A 199 8.11 -17.79 -6.00
C LEU A 199 7.68 -19.08 -6.70
N HIS A 200 7.71 -20.22 -6.00
CA HIS A 200 7.38 -21.54 -6.55
C HIS A 200 8.11 -21.87 -7.86
N LEU A 201 9.36 -21.39 -8.00
CA LEU A 201 10.25 -21.78 -9.08
C LEU A 201 11.51 -22.42 -8.54
N PRO A 202 11.94 -23.56 -9.11
CA PRO A 202 13.25 -24.11 -8.80
C PRO A 202 14.31 -23.23 -9.49
N PHE A 203 14.89 -22.29 -8.73
CA PHE A 203 16.13 -21.63 -9.13
C PHE A 203 17.26 -22.65 -9.10
N GLN A 204 17.54 -23.29 -10.25
CA GLN A 204 18.54 -24.35 -10.37
C GLN A 204 19.96 -23.81 -10.17
N VAL A 205 20.23 -22.62 -10.70
CA VAL A 205 21.49 -21.91 -10.50
C VAL A 205 21.25 -20.85 -9.43
N ARG A 206 22.01 -20.92 -8.34
CA ARG A 206 22.00 -19.97 -7.24
C ARG A 206 23.42 -19.57 -6.94
N LEU A 207 23.64 -18.26 -6.86
CA LEU A 207 24.95 -17.70 -6.60
C LEU A 207 24.80 -16.63 -5.52
N GLU A 208 25.46 -16.86 -4.39
CA GLU A 208 25.65 -15.86 -3.34
C GLU A 208 27.14 -15.52 -3.33
N ASN A 209 27.47 -14.34 -3.86
CA ASN A 209 28.84 -13.87 -3.84
C ASN A 209 29.16 -13.30 -2.45
N PRO A 210 30.41 -13.45 -1.97
CA PRO A 210 30.87 -12.74 -0.78
C PRO A 210 30.61 -11.24 -0.92
N HIS A 211 30.31 -10.58 0.21
CA HIS A 211 30.09 -9.14 0.21
C HIS A 211 31.37 -8.42 -0.24
N VAL A 212 31.24 -7.39 -1.07
CA VAL A 212 32.37 -6.60 -1.60
C VAL A 212 33.09 -5.80 -0.49
N ILE A 213 32.50 -5.71 0.71
CA ILE A 213 33.04 -4.91 1.80
C ILE A 213 33.66 -5.83 2.85
N ASP A 214 34.78 -5.40 3.41
CA ASP A 214 35.32 -5.99 4.63
C ASP A 214 34.47 -5.53 5.81
N ALA A 215 33.54 -6.39 6.24
CA ALA A 215 32.62 -6.10 7.33
C ALA A 215 33.37 -5.69 8.62
N SER A 216 34.57 -6.22 8.87
CA SER A 216 35.34 -5.90 10.08
C SER A 216 35.88 -4.46 10.10
N LYS A 217 36.02 -3.83 8.93
CA LYS A 217 36.64 -2.51 8.79
C LYS A 217 35.68 -1.44 8.28
N GLN A 218 34.65 -1.82 7.52
CA GLN A 218 33.84 -0.88 6.76
C GLN A 218 32.41 -0.72 7.29
N VAL A 219 31.86 -1.71 8.01
CA VAL A 219 30.47 -1.65 8.50
C VAL A 219 30.35 -2.24 9.90
N LEU A 220 29.82 -1.44 10.82
CA LEU A 220 29.41 -1.91 12.14
C LEU A 220 27.90 -2.09 12.19
N VAL A 221 27.43 -3.31 12.44
CA VAL A 221 26.01 -3.61 12.68
C VAL A 221 25.83 -3.95 14.16
N GLN A 222 24.97 -3.21 14.85
CA GLN A 222 24.68 -3.45 16.27
C GLN A 222 23.19 -3.30 16.58
N VAL A 223 22.72 -4.10 17.54
CA VAL A 223 21.38 -3.99 18.11
C VAL A 223 21.47 -3.17 19.39
N VAL A 224 20.84 -1.99 19.37
CA VAL A 224 20.76 -1.12 20.55
C VAL A 224 19.43 -1.41 21.26
N SER A 225 19.48 -2.21 22.32
CA SER A 225 18.28 -2.66 23.05
C SER A 225 17.85 -1.70 24.17
N ARG A 226 18.75 -0.79 24.59
CA ARG A 226 18.52 0.16 25.68
C ARG A 226 19.07 1.54 25.36
N GLY A 227 18.38 2.58 25.82
CA GLY A 227 18.78 3.97 25.59
C GLY A 227 19.55 4.60 26.75
N VAL A 228 19.57 5.93 26.75
CA VAL A 228 20.37 6.76 27.67
C VAL A 228 19.99 6.67 29.15
N THR A 229 18.73 6.33 29.47
CA THR A 229 18.27 6.14 30.85
C THR A 229 18.15 4.65 31.22
N ASN A 230 18.75 3.77 30.41
CA ASN A 230 18.60 2.31 30.49
C ASN A 230 17.18 1.81 30.15
N GLY A 231 16.34 2.68 29.58
CA GLY A 231 15.00 2.37 29.10
C GLY A 231 15.02 1.44 27.89
N VAL A 232 14.03 0.56 27.78
CA VAL A 232 13.98 -0.45 26.71
C VAL A 232 13.56 0.20 25.38
N LEU A 233 14.36 0.01 24.34
CA LEU A 233 14.06 0.44 22.99
C LEU A 233 13.30 -0.67 22.24
N CYS A 234 11.97 -0.72 22.44
CA CYS A 234 11.10 -1.70 21.79
C CYS A 234 9.90 -1.03 21.11
N SER A 235 9.89 -1.04 19.78
CA SER A 235 8.86 -0.41 18.94
C SER A 235 7.68 -1.35 18.61
N ASN A 236 7.19 -2.12 19.59
CA ASN A 236 6.00 -2.96 19.40
C ASN A 236 4.71 -2.11 19.48
N PHE A 237 3.56 -2.69 19.14
CA PHE A 237 2.27 -1.97 19.13
C PHE A 237 1.92 -1.33 20.48
N ALA A 238 2.23 -2.01 21.58
CA ALA A 238 1.92 -1.54 22.93
C ALA A 238 2.80 -0.36 23.38
N ASN A 239 4.08 -0.36 22.98
CA ASN A 239 5.08 0.54 23.53
C ASN A 239 5.35 1.76 22.65
N ARG A 240 5.18 1.64 21.33
CA ARG A 240 5.61 2.67 20.35
C ARG A 240 4.94 4.03 20.53
N GLU A 241 3.73 4.06 21.09
CA GLU A 241 3.00 5.31 21.35
C GLU A 241 3.30 5.89 22.74
N SER A 242 4.00 5.17 23.61
CA SER A 242 4.33 5.65 24.94
C SER A 242 5.34 6.81 24.89
N GLU A 243 5.12 7.82 25.72
CA GLU A 243 6.04 8.97 25.80
C GLU A 243 7.41 8.57 26.35
N ALA A 244 7.47 7.57 27.24
CA ALA A 244 8.73 7.02 27.73
C ALA A 244 9.59 6.43 26.59
N TYR A 245 8.99 5.65 25.69
CA TYR A 245 9.69 5.11 24.52
C TYR A 245 10.17 6.21 23.57
N LYS A 246 9.31 7.18 23.25
CA LYS A 246 9.67 8.30 22.36
C LYS A 246 10.78 9.14 22.96
N PHE A 247 10.73 9.43 24.26
CA PHE A 247 11.78 10.16 24.97
C PHE A 247 13.12 9.41 24.90
N GLU A 248 13.11 8.11 25.19
CA GLU A 248 14.31 7.29 25.22
C GLU A 248 14.94 7.17 23.82
N LEU A 249 14.11 6.95 22.79
CA LEU A 249 14.54 6.90 21.39
C LEU A 249 15.16 8.23 20.95
N GLY A 250 14.46 9.34 21.17
CA GLY A 250 14.92 10.67 20.74
C GLY A 250 16.20 11.10 21.46
N SER A 251 16.31 10.81 22.76
CA SER A 251 17.53 11.11 23.53
C SER A 251 18.72 10.25 23.08
N THR A 252 18.48 8.98 22.73
CA THR A 252 19.51 8.09 22.20
C THR A 252 20.00 8.56 20.83
N LEU A 253 19.09 8.96 19.94
CA LEU A 253 19.43 9.55 18.64
C LEU A 253 20.25 10.84 18.80
N ALA A 254 19.91 11.69 19.77
CA ALA A 254 20.69 12.90 20.04
C ALA A 254 22.12 12.59 20.48
N ASN A 255 22.35 11.50 21.23
CA ASN A 255 23.70 11.04 21.57
C ASN A 255 24.46 10.53 20.34
N PHE A 256 23.81 9.76 19.46
CA PHE A 256 24.42 9.35 18.19
C PHE A 256 24.79 10.56 17.32
N ALA A 257 23.93 11.57 17.23
CA ALA A 257 24.18 12.78 16.45
C ALA A 257 25.43 13.56 16.89
N ARG A 258 25.89 13.41 18.14
CA ARG A 258 27.12 14.03 18.62
C ARG A 258 28.40 13.34 18.12
N VAL A 259 28.32 12.04 17.87
CA VAL A 259 29.51 11.20 17.59
C VAL A 259 29.60 10.84 16.11
N VAL A 260 28.46 10.65 15.44
CA VAL A 260 28.40 10.32 14.02
C VAL A 260 28.77 11.53 13.18
N ARG A 261 29.85 11.43 12.40
CA ARG A 261 30.28 12.44 11.43
C ARG A 261 29.42 12.39 10.17
N GLY A 262 29.30 13.52 9.46
CA GLY A 262 28.48 13.62 8.26
C GLY A 262 26.98 13.48 8.55
N GLY A 263 26.27 12.73 7.71
CA GLY A 263 24.81 12.57 7.81
C GLY A 263 24.35 11.39 8.67
N MET A 264 23.12 11.47 9.17
CA MET A 264 22.41 10.37 9.81
C MET A 264 21.09 10.10 9.08
N LEU A 265 20.80 8.84 8.80
CA LEU A 265 19.54 8.40 8.20
C LEU A 265 18.78 7.53 9.20
N VAL A 266 17.57 7.94 9.57
CA VAL A 266 16.74 7.27 10.60
C VAL A 266 15.44 6.79 9.96
N PHE A 267 15.28 5.47 9.86
CA PHE A 267 14.07 4.85 9.31
C PHE A 267 13.05 4.52 10.40
N PHE A 268 11.79 4.78 10.12
CA PHE A 268 10.66 4.38 10.96
C PHE A 268 9.83 3.29 10.26
N PRO A 269 9.14 2.41 11.01
CA PRO A 269 8.34 1.34 10.42
C PRO A 269 7.10 1.83 9.67
N SER A 270 6.69 3.10 9.87
CA SER A 270 5.57 3.71 9.16
C SER A 270 5.55 5.23 9.35
N TYR A 271 4.92 5.98 8.43
CA TYR A 271 4.73 7.43 8.58
C TYR A 271 3.97 7.83 9.86
N PRO A 272 2.91 7.13 10.33
CA PRO A 272 2.29 7.45 11.61
C PRO A 272 3.26 7.35 12.80
N ALA A 273 4.13 6.35 12.83
CA ALA A 273 5.13 6.22 13.89
C ALA A 273 6.17 7.36 13.83
N LEU A 274 6.60 7.73 12.62
CA LEU A 274 7.47 8.88 12.39
C LEU A 274 6.82 10.19 12.87
N ASP A 275 5.58 10.46 12.43
CA ASP A 275 4.86 11.68 12.77
C ASP A 275 4.62 11.80 14.29
N SER A 276 4.23 10.69 14.94
CA SER A 276 4.01 10.62 16.39
C SER A 276 5.29 10.91 17.18
N ALA A 277 6.42 10.30 16.78
CA ALA A 277 7.71 10.52 17.42
C ALA A 277 8.20 11.97 17.22
N VAL A 278 8.18 12.47 15.98
CA VAL A 278 8.61 13.84 15.65
C VAL A 278 7.73 14.87 16.36
N ALA A 279 6.42 14.66 16.45
CA ALA A 279 5.51 15.54 17.16
C ALA A 279 5.84 15.62 18.66
N SER A 280 6.04 14.47 19.32
CA SER A 280 6.47 14.41 20.73
C SER A 280 7.82 15.12 20.93
N TRP A 281 8.79 14.90 20.04
CA TRP A 281 10.10 15.53 20.14
C TRP A 281 10.06 17.04 19.97
N LYS A 282 9.20 17.55 19.07
CA LYS A 282 9.00 19.00 18.85
C LYS A 282 8.30 19.69 20.02
N GLN A 283 7.42 18.97 20.73
CA GLN A 283 6.79 19.47 21.96
C GLN A 283 7.76 19.44 23.15
N SER A 284 8.79 18.61 23.09
CA SER A 284 9.88 18.54 24.06
C SER A 284 11.12 19.36 23.63
N LYS A 285 12.18 19.32 24.45
CA LYS A 285 13.50 19.90 24.08
C LYS A 285 14.34 18.99 23.17
N ILE A 286 13.88 17.77 22.87
CA ILE A 286 14.66 16.78 22.11
C ILE A 286 14.87 17.24 20.67
N TRP A 287 13.83 17.74 20.00
CA TRP A 287 13.95 18.17 18.61
C TRP A 287 14.98 19.29 18.46
N GLY A 288 14.93 20.30 19.34
CA GLY A 288 15.91 21.38 19.36
C GLY A 288 17.34 20.90 19.58
N ARG A 289 17.54 19.90 20.47
CA ARG A 289 18.86 19.27 20.68
C ARG A 289 19.36 18.55 19.43
N LEU A 290 18.49 17.81 18.74
CA LEU A 290 18.84 17.13 17.49
C LEU A 290 19.22 18.14 16.40
N THR A 291 18.38 19.15 16.17
CA THR A 291 18.59 20.16 15.11
C THR A 291 19.79 21.07 15.37
N CYS A 292 20.16 21.27 16.64
CA CYS A 292 21.38 22.00 17.00
C CYS A 292 22.65 21.22 16.67
N LEU A 293 22.58 19.88 16.65
CA LEU A 293 23.71 19.02 16.32
C LEU A 293 23.79 18.75 14.83
N LYS A 294 22.65 18.46 14.18
CA LYS A 294 22.53 18.19 12.76
C LYS A 294 21.19 18.70 12.23
N PRO A 295 21.15 19.44 11.10
CA PRO A 295 19.89 19.79 10.46
C PRO A 295 19.02 18.56 10.20
N ALA A 296 17.75 18.62 10.60
CA ALA A 296 16.83 17.49 10.52
C ALA A 296 15.84 17.67 9.37
N PHE A 297 15.85 16.72 8.45
CA PHE A 297 14.97 16.67 7.28
C PHE A 297 13.95 15.55 7.46
N VAL A 298 12.66 15.84 7.26
CA VAL A 298 11.58 14.86 7.46
C VAL A 298 10.98 14.48 6.12
N GLU A 299 10.93 13.17 5.84
CA GLU A 299 10.42 12.65 4.58
C GLU A 299 8.94 13.02 4.37
N PRO A 300 8.57 13.61 3.22
CA PRO A 300 7.19 13.93 2.91
C PRO A 300 6.42 12.68 2.47
N ARG A 301 5.12 12.64 2.75
CA ARG A 301 4.23 11.54 2.31
C ARG A 301 4.02 11.46 0.79
N GLY A 302 4.45 12.49 0.03
CA GLY A 302 4.25 12.59 -1.41
C GLY A 302 5.57 12.62 -2.15
N GLY A 303 5.74 11.74 -3.15
CA GLY A 303 6.99 11.59 -3.89
C GLY A 303 7.48 12.84 -4.63
N SER A 304 6.59 13.78 -4.98
CA SER A 304 6.98 15.02 -5.67
C SER A 304 7.81 15.97 -4.79
N ALA A 305 7.64 15.91 -3.47
CA ALA A 305 8.36 16.77 -2.52
C ALA A 305 9.64 16.11 -1.97
N LEU A 306 9.90 14.84 -2.30
CA LEU A 306 11.04 14.09 -1.76
C LEU A 306 12.38 14.61 -2.29
N ARG A 307 12.45 14.89 -3.59
CA ARG A 307 13.71 15.23 -4.26
C ARG A 307 14.35 16.51 -3.73
N PRO A 308 13.63 17.63 -3.56
CA PRO A 308 14.21 18.84 -2.95
C PRO A 308 14.78 18.59 -1.55
N ILE A 309 14.09 17.80 -0.73
CA ILE A 309 14.53 17.49 0.63
C ILE A 309 15.80 16.63 0.63
N MET A 310 15.93 15.70 -0.32
CA MET A 310 17.15 14.93 -0.50
C MET A 310 18.31 15.82 -0.96
N ASP A 311 18.06 16.74 -1.89
CA ASP A 311 19.07 17.68 -2.37
C ASP A 311 19.59 18.57 -1.23
N ASP A 312 18.69 19.06 -0.36
CA ASP A 312 19.05 19.84 0.84
C ASP A 312 19.88 19.03 1.85
N PHE A 313 19.50 17.76 2.08
CA PHE A 313 20.23 16.84 2.96
C PHE A 313 21.64 16.58 2.42
N GLU A 314 21.77 16.23 1.14
CA GLU A 314 23.07 16.00 0.50
C GLU A 314 23.94 17.26 0.50
N GLY A 315 23.33 18.43 0.23
CA GLY A 315 24.01 19.72 0.28
C GLY A 315 24.60 20.03 1.65
N THR A 316 23.86 19.70 2.72
CA THR A 316 24.31 19.88 4.10
C THR A 316 25.51 18.99 4.43
N ILE A 317 25.48 17.72 4.02
CA ILE A 317 26.56 16.76 4.34
C ILE A 317 27.86 17.12 3.63
N ARG A 318 27.80 17.66 2.40
CA ARG A 318 29.00 18.05 1.65
C ARG A 318 29.74 19.25 2.27
N GLN A 319 29.10 19.98 3.18
CA GLN A 319 29.66 21.16 3.85
C GLN A 319 30.25 20.85 5.24
N ASP A 320 29.98 19.66 5.79
CA ASP A 320 30.44 19.15 7.11
C ASP A 320 31.77 18.36 7.01
#